data_AF-A0A067D489-F1
#
_entry.id   AF-A0A067D489-F1
#
_cell.length_a   1.000
_cell.length_b   1.000
_cell.length_c   1.000
_cell.angle_alpha   90.00
_cell.angle_beta   90.00
_cell.angle_gamma   90.00
#
_symmetry.space_group_name_H-M   'P 1'
#
loop_
_entity.id
_entity.type
_entity.pdbx_description
1 polymer ?
#
loop_
_entity_poly.entity_id
_entity_poly.type
_entity_poly.pdbx_seq_one_letter_code
_entity_poly.pdbx_strand_id
1 'polypeptide(L)'
;MCGILAVFGCIDNSQAKRSRIIELSRRLRHRGPDWSGLHCHGDCYLAHQRLAIVDPTSGDQPLYNEDKTVVVTVNGEIYNHKQLREQLKNHQFRTGSDCEVIAHL
;
A
#
# COMPACT_ATOMS: atom_id res chain seq x y z
N MET A 1 2.45 -4.96 -13.28
CA MET A 1 2.91 -3.91 -12.34
C MET A 1 1.69 -3.27 -11.71
N CYS A 2 1.67 -2.99 -10.41
CA CYS A 2 0.54 -2.40 -9.69
C CYS A 2 0.20 -0.96 -10.12
N GLY A 3 -0.87 -0.38 -9.56
CA GLY A 3 -1.21 1.04 -9.66
C GLY A 3 -1.27 1.71 -8.29
N ILE A 4 -0.80 2.96 -8.20
CA ILE A 4 -0.83 3.78 -6.97
C ILE A 4 -1.49 5.12 -7.29
N LEU A 5 -2.37 5.57 -6.40
CA LEU A 5 -2.89 6.94 -6.36
C LEU A 5 -2.77 7.45 -4.92
N ALA A 6 -2.18 8.63 -4.74
CA ALA A 6 -2.10 9.29 -3.44
C ALA A 6 -2.64 10.72 -3.53
N VAL A 7 -3.33 11.16 -2.48
CA VAL A 7 -3.85 12.52 -2.35
C VAL A 7 -3.47 13.03 -0.96
N PHE A 8 -2.84 14.19 -0.87
CA PHE A 8 -2.43 14.83 0.38
C PHE A 8 -2.86 16.30 0.39
N GLY A 9 -3.17 16.86 1.57
CA GLY A 9 -3.34 18.31 1.75
C GLY A 9 -4.56 18.91 1.05
N CYS A 10 -5.64 18.15 0.88
CA CYS A 10 -6.85 18.62 0.23
C CYS A 10 -7.91 18.94 1.29
N ILE A 11 -8.22 20.22 1.51
CA ILE A 11 -9.07 20.73 2.62
C ILE A 11 -10.57 20.47 2.38
N ASP A 12 -10.95 19.23 2.09
CA ASP A 12 -12.35 18.83 1.87
C ASP A 12 -12.60 17.40 2.37
N ASN A 13 -13.13 17.25 3.58
CA ASN A 13 -13.38 15.93 4.16
C ASN A 13 -14.72 15.32 3.71
N SER A 14 -15.28 15.77 2.58
CA SER A 14 -16.56 15.26 2.09
C SER A 14 -16.48 13.80 1.63
N GLN A 15 -17.61 13.11 1.77
CA GLN A 15 -17.79 11.77 1.21
C GLN A 15 -17.66 11.76 -0.33
N ALA A 16 -17.98 12.88 -0.99
CA ALA A 16 -17.82 13.07 -2.42
C ALA A 16 -16.34 12.92 -2.85
N LYS A 17 -15.41 13.45 -2.07
CA LYS A 17 -13.97 13.27 -2.30
C LYS A 17 -13.57 11.79 -2.27
N ARG A 18 -13.97 11.06 -1.22
CA ARG A 18 -13.65 9.63 -1.12
C ARG A 18 -14.12 8.87 -2.35
N SER A 19 -15.36 9.10 -2.78
CA SER A 19 -15.93 8.48 -3.99
C SER A 19 -15.13 8.85 -5.25
N ARG A 20 -14.71 10.11 -5.38
CA ARG A 20 -13.88 10.56 -6.50
C ARG A 20 -12.51 9.90 -6.52
N ILE A 21 -11.87 9.73 -5.36
CA ILE A 21 -10.57 9.04 -5.25
C ILE A 21 -10.70 7.57 -5.66
N ILE A 22 -11.76 6.90 -5.24
CA ILE A 22 -12.04 5.52 -5.67
C ILE A 22 -12.22 5.45 -7.19
N GLU A 23 -12.97 6.38 -7.79
CA GLU A 23 -13.17 6.45 -9.23
C GLU A 23 -11.84 6.65 -9.98
N LEU A 24 -11.01 7.58 -9.52
CA LEU A 24 -9.70 7.85 -10.11
C LEU A 24 -8.76 6.66 -9.97
N SER A 25 -8.74 6.00 -8.81
CA SER A 25 -7.94 4.78 -8.57
C SER A 25 -8.34 3.65 -9.53
N ARG A 26 -9.63 3.49 -9.84
CA ARG A 26 -10.11 2.44 -10.77
C ARG A 26 -9.57 2.59 -12.18
N ARG A 27 -9.16 3.80 -12.60
CA ARG A 27 -8.52 4.01 -13.91
C ARG A 27 -7.18 3.26 -14.02
N LEU A 28 -6.55 2.96 -12.88
CA LEU A 28 -5.30 2.20 -12.79
C LEU A 28 -5.52 0.68 -12.67
N ARG A 29 -6.75 0.18 -12.68
CA ARG A 29 -7.05 -1.26 -12.50
C ARG A 29 -6.39 -2.16 -13.54
N HIS A 30 -6.21 -1.67 -14.77
CA HIS A 30 -5.51 -2.41 -15.82
C HIS A 30 -4.06 -2.79 -15.45
N ARG A 31 -3.47 -2.08 -14.47
CA ARG A 31 -2.14 -2.37 -13.92
C ARG A 31 -2.21 -3.46 -12.84
N GLY A 32 -3.18 -3.35 -11.93
CA GLY A 32 -3.40 -4.30 -10.84
C GLY A 32 -4.83 -4.83 -10.81
N PRO A 33 -5.13 -5.90 -11.56
CA PRO A 33 -6.48 -6.43 -11.70
C PRO A 33 -6.95 -7.29 -10.52
N ASP A 34 -6.02 -7.77 -9.68
CA ASP A 34 -6.30 -8.83 -8.71
C ASP A 34 -6.99 -8.31 -7.45
N TRP A 35 -6.60 -7.11 -7.00
CA TRP A 35 -7.16 -6.53 -5.77
C TRP A 35 -7.07 -5.00 -5.72
N SER A 36 -7.88 -4.36 -4.87
CA SER A 36 -7.93 -2.90 -4.69
C SER A 36 -7.97 -2.48 -3.22
N GLY A 37 -7.09 -1.56 -2.83
CA GLY A 37 -6.98 -1.04 -1.47
C GLY A 37 -7.13 0.47 -1.39
N LEU A 38 -7.62 0.95 -0.25
CA LEU A 38 -7.69 2.38 0.07
C LEU A 38 -7.46 2.59 1.57
N HIS A 39 -6.43 3.35 1.92
CA HIS A 39 -6.21 3.90 3.25
C HIS A 39 -6.57 5.39 3.26
N CYS A 40 -7.09 5.85 4.40
CA CYS A 40 -7.48 7.24 4.64
C CYS A 40 -7.05 7.64 6.05
N HIS A 41 -6.29 8.73 6.17
CA HIS A 41 -5.92 9.34 7.44
C HIS A 41 -6.09 10.87 7.33
N GLY A 42 -7.04 11.44 8.08
CA GLY A 42 -7.41 12.84 7.92
C GLY A 42 -7.86 13.14 6.48
N ASP A 43 -7.20 14.09 5.84
CA ASP A 43 -7.41 14.51 4.46
C ASP A 43 -6.49 13.79 3.44
N CYS A 44 -5.72 12.81 3.90
CA CYS A 44 -4.74 12.07 3.13
C CYS A 44 -5.28 10.69 2.74
N TYR A 45 -5.03 10.30 1.48
CA TYR A 45 -5.48 9.03 0.91
C TYR A 45 -4.35 8.30 0.20
N LEU A 46 -4.29 6.99 0.39
CA LEU A 46 -3.42 6.07 -0.36
C LEU A 46 -4.28 4.97 -0.97
N ALA A 47 -4.36 4.92 -2.29
CA ALA A 47 -5.07 3.88 -3.03
C ALA A 47 -4.11 3.00 -3.81
N HIS A 48 -4.39 1.70 -3.85
CA HIS A 48 -3.57 0.70 -4.50
C HIS A 48 -4.43 -0.19 -5.42
N GLN A 49 -3.88 -0.55 -6.57
CA GLN A 49 -4.40 -1.57 -7.49
C GLN A 49 -3.32 -2.64 -7.60
N ARG A 50 -3.59 -3.85 -7.12
CA ARG A 50 -2.58 -4.89 -6.94
C ARG A 50 -2.55 -5.86 -8.13
N LEU A 51 -1.34 -6.14 -8.62
CA LEU A 51 -1.03 -7.35 -9.37
C LEU A 51 -0.23 -8.27 -8.43
N ALA A 52 -0.81 -9.39 -8.05
CA ALA A 52 -0.27 -10.32 -7.08
C ALA A 52 0.80 -11.21 -7.70
N ILE A 53 2.08 -10.85 -7.51
CA ILE A 53 3.24 -11.63 -7.99
C ILE A 53 3.90 -12.36 -6.82
N VAL A 54 4.37 -11.60 -5.82
CA VAL A 54 4.99 -12.14 -4.59
C VAL A 54 3.99 -12.10 -3.45
N ASP A 55 3.92 -13.22 -2.71
CA ASP A 55 2.93 -13.46 -1.64
C ASP A 55 1.48 -13.10 -2.03
N PRO A 56 0.85 -13.84 -2.95
CA PRO A 56 -0.49 -13.54 -3.42
C PRO A 56 -1.54 -13.49 -2.30
N THR A 57 -1.33 -14.24 -1.22
CA THR A 57 -2.31 -14.45 -0.15
C THR A 57 -2.34 -13.39 0.94
N SER A 58 -1.20 -12.79 1.30
CA SER A 58 -1.13 -11.80 2.40
C SER A 58 -0.54 -10.43 2.02
N GLY A 59 -0.02 -10.25 0.81
CA GLY A 59 0.63 -9.01 0.38
C GLY A 59 -0.30 -7.87 -0.08
N ASP A 60 -1.57 -7.84 0.36
CA ASP A 60 -2.50 -6.76 0.01
C ASP A 60 -2.07 -5.42 0.62
N GLN A 61 -2.16 -4.35 -0.17
CA GLN A 61 -1.62 -3.04 0.20
C GLN A 61 -2.72 -1.96 0.27
N PRO A 62 -2.64 -0.94 1.17
CA PRO A 62 -1.43 -0.49 1.86
C PRO A 62 -0.92 -1.43 2.96
N LEU A 63 0.40 -1.47 3.12
CA LEU A 63 1.10 -2.21 4.18
C LEU A 63 1.38 -1.27 5.35
N TYR A 64 1.56 -1.83 6.54
CA TYR A 64 1.71 -1.08 7.78
C TYR A 64 2.84 -1.66 8.62
N ASN A 65 3.47 -0.83 9.45
CA ASN A 65 4.32 -1.32 10.52
C ASN A 65 3.48 -1.92 11.67
N GLU A 66 4.16 -2.43 12.69
CA GLU A 66 3.57 -3.19 13.80
C GLU A 66 2.47 -2.44 14.56
N ASP A 67 2.60 -1.13 14.74
CA ASP A 67 1.64 -0.28 15.46
C ASP A 67 0.73 0.56 14.54
N LYS A 68 0.88 0.39 13.21
CA LYS A 68 0.18 1.12 12.15
C LYS A 68 0.38 2.65 12.18
N THR A 69 1.48 3.12 12.75
CA THR A 69 1.88 4.54 12.67
C THR A 69 2.51 4.87 11.32
N VAL A 70 3.08 3.87 10.63
CA VAL A 70 3.62 3.98 9.27
C VAL A 70 2.73 3.19 8.32
N VAL A 71 2.38 3.81 7.19
CA VAL A 71 1.61 3.20 6.10
C VAL A 71 2.31 3.41 4.77
N VAL A 72 2.44 2.35 3.97
CA VAL A 72 3.14 2.38 2.69
C VAL A 72 2.32 1.73 1.58
N THR A 73 2.48 2.24 0.36
CA THR A 73 2.02 1.56 -0.86
C THR A 73 3.13 1.60 -1.90
N VAL A 74 3.37 0.46 -2.54
CA VAL A 74 4.57 0.20 -3.33
C VAL A 74 4.17 -0.50 -4.63
N ASN A 75 4.76 -0.03 -5.73
CA ASN A 75 4.66 -0.65 -7.04
C ASN A 75 6.07 -0.95 -7.51
N GLY A 76 6.50 -2.19 -7.30
CA GLY A 76 7.87 -2.61 -7.55
C GLY A 76 8.18 -3.90 -6.80
N GLU A 77 9.45 -4.24 -6.77
CA GLU A 77 9.98 -5.44 -6.12
C GLU A 77 11.22 -5.05 -5.32
N ILE A 78 11.27 -5.41 -4.04
CA ILE A 78 12.42 -5.17 -3.16
C ILE A 78 13.28 -6.44 -3.13
N TYR A 79 14.20 -6.56 -4.09
CA TYR A 79 14.99 -7.79 -4.30
C TYR A 79 15.79 -8.23 -3.06
N ASN A 80 16.26 -7.29 -2.25
CA ASN A 80 17.02 -7.56 -1.04
C ASN A 80 16.15 -7.62 0.24
N HIS A 81 14.82 -7.76 0.12
CA HIS A 81 13.91 -7.75 1.29
C HIS A 81 14.28 -8.79 2.36
N LYS A 82 14.82 -9.95 1.98
CA LYS A 82 15.27 -10.97 2.95
C LYS A 82 16.41 -10.46 3.82
N GLN A 83 17.41 -9.82 3.21
CA GLN A 83 18.54 -9.22 3.92
C GLN A 83 18.10 -8.07 4.82
N LEU A 84 17.14 -7.26 4.36
CA LEU A 84 16.56 -6.18 5.17
C LEU A 84 15.77 -6.73 6.37
N ARG A 85 14.97 -7.78 6.19
CA ARG A 85 14.25 -8.45 7.30
C ARG A 85 15.20 -8.98 8.37
N GLU A 86 16.37 -9.48 7.98
CA GLU A 86 17.40 -9.93 8.93
C GLU A 86 18.01 -8.78 9.77
N GLN A 87 17.98 -7.54 9.27
CA GLN A 87 18.42 -6.35 10.01
C GLN A 87 17.33 -5.81 10.95
N LEU A 88 16.06 -6.09 10.65
CA LEU A 88 14.88 -5.59 11.36
C LEU A 88 14.33 -6.59 12.38
N LYS A 89 15.20 -7.27 13.14
CA LYS A 89 14.82 -8.38 14.05
C LYS A 89 13.84 -8.01 15.16
N ASN A 90 13.77 -6.72 15.52
CA ASN A 90 12.86 -6.23 16.56
C ASN A 90 11.49 -5.81 16.01
N HIS A 91 11.28 -5.89 14.69
CA HIS A 91 10.01 -5.57 14.05
C HIS A 91 9.15 -6.82 13.81
N GLN A 92 7.83 -6.64 13.89
CA GLN A 92 6.88 -7.71 13.68
C GLN A 92 6.23 -7.58 12.30
N PHE A 93 6.71 -8.40 11.36
CA PHE A 93 6.14 -8.52 10.04
C PHE A 93 4.86 -9.35 10.05
N ARG A 94 3.87 -8.93 9.26
CA ARG A 94 2.54 -9.54 9.13
C ARG A 94 2.34 -10.25 7.80
N THR A 95 3.20 -10.00 6.81
CA THR A 95 3.08 -10.56 5.46
C THR A 95 4.41 -11.18 4.99
N GLY A 96 4.34 -11.97 3.92
CA GLY A 96 5.50 -12.42 3.16
C GLY A 96 5.92 -11.46 2.06
N SER A 97 5.24 -10.32 1.90
CA SER A 97 5.54 -9.35 0.85
C SER A 97 6.95 -8.79 0.99
N ASP A 98 7.65 -8.73 -0.13
CA ASP A 98 8.93 -8.04 -0.25
C ASP A 98 8.83 -6.55 0.10
N CYS A 99 7.68 -5.93 -0.20
CA CYS A 99 7.43 -4.51 0.00
C CYS A 99 7.19 -4.13 1.47
N GLU A 100 6.90 -5.07 2.37
CA GLU A 100 6.57 -4.76 3.77
C GLU A 100 7.77 -4.18 4.54
N VAL A 101 9.00 -4.54 4.17
CA VAL A 101 10.22 -3.98 4.78
C VAL A 101 10.25 -2.46 4.76
N ILE A 102 9.63 -1.83 3.76
CA ILE A 102 9.58 -0.37 3.63
C ILE A 102 8.79 0.29 4.76
N ALA A 103 7.80 -0.40 5.34
CA ALA A 103 7.07 0.15 6.48
C ALA A 103 7.88 0.14 7.79
N HIS A 104 8.94 -0.67 7.87
CA HIS A 104 9.72 -0.90 9.07
C HIS A 104 11.12 -0.25 9.05
N LEU A 105 11.50 0.43 7.97
CA LEU A 105 12.75 1.18 7.83
C LEU A 105 12.57 2.65 8.23
#